data_AF-A0A023X1U0-F1
#
_entry.id   AF-A0A023X1U0-F1
#
_cell.length_a   1.000
_cell.length_b   1.000
_cell.length_c   1.000
_cell.angle_alpha   90.00
_cell.angle_beta   90.00
_cell.angle_gamma   90.00
#
_symmetry.space_group_name_H-M   'P 1'
#
loop_
_entity.id
_entity.type
_entity.pdbx_description
1 polymer ?
#
loop_
_entity_poly.entity_id
_entity_poly.type
_entity_poly.pdbx_seq_one_letter_code
_entity_poly.pdbx_strand_id
1 'polypeptide(L)'
;MGFLRRLFGGRGGEPPAEPSGKPLLDREELERIGTEDDLLRDYETASARNFRAMKAEESGEVEVAISLYERNVAEEFVEAHPYERLAVLYERHRRTGDALQVTERFIALAKSGRLPRGAQRSADRRLPDFEARAARYRASEPRQ
;
A
#
# COMPACT_ATOMS: atom_id res chain seq x y z
N MET A 1 -42.31 41.21 26.94
CA MET A 1 -41.93 40.47 25.72
C MET A 1 -40.42 40.31 25.68
N GLY A 2 -39.93 39.18 26.19
CA GLY A 2 -38.62 38.66 25.87
C GLY A 2 -38.77 37.63 24.77
N PHE A 3 -37.84 37.59 23.81
CA PHE A 3 -37.81 36.51 22.82
C PHE A 3 -36.41 36.15 22.29
N LEU A 4 -35.31 36.74 22.79
CA LEU A 4 -33.95 36.38 22.34
C LEU A 4 -32.91 36.32 23.48
N ARG A 5 -33.33 35.92 24.68
CA ARG A 5 -32.43 35.71 25.84
C ARG A 5 -32.84 34.47 26.63
N ARG A 6 -33.07 33.35 25.93
CA ARG A 6 -33.32 32.05 26.56
C ARG A 6 -33.08 30.91 25.57
N LEU A 7 -31.81 30.57 25.33
CA LEU A 7 -31.54 29.20 24.89
C LEU A 7 -30.28 28.59 25.50
N PHE A 8 -29.19 29.33 25.76
CA PHE A 8 -28.09 28.75 26.54
C PHE A 8 -27.37 29.78 27.40
N GLY A 9 -27.96 30.09 28.56
CA GLY A 9 -27.19 30.52 29.72
C GLY A 9 -26.65 29.27 30.40
N GLY A 10 -25.37 28.97 30.18
CA GLY A 10 -24.66 27.85 30.79
C GLY A 10 -23.22 28.24 31.05
N ARG A 11 -22.84 28.22 32.32
CA ARG A 11 -21.49 28.43 32.87
C ARG A 11 -20.44 27.55 32.17
N GLY A 12 -19.22 28.08 32.15
CA GLY A 12 -18.00 27.27 32.12
C GLY A 12 -17.61 26.82 30.72
N GLY A 13 -16.55 27.40 30.18
CA GLY A 13 -15.83 26.77 29.09
C GLY A 13 -15.21 25.49 29.61
N GLU A 14 -15.92 24.38 29.49
CA GLU A 14 -15.27 23.09 29.39
C GLU A 14 -14.49 23.09 28.06
N PRO A 15 -13.20 22.69 28.06
CA PRO A 15 -12.52 22.41 26.80
C PRO A 15 -13.38 21.40 26.03
N PRO A 16 -13.42 21.48 24.67
CA PRO A 16 -14.15 20.51 23.88
C PRO A 16 -13.73 19.11 24.35
N ALA A 17 -14.72 18.29 24.71
CA ALA A 17 -14.49 16.93 25.18
C ALA A 17 -13.49 16.25 24.24
N GLU A 18 -12.39 15.72 24.79
CA GLU A 18 -11.43 14.98 23.99
C GLU A 18 -12.19 13.91 23.20
N PRO A 19 -11.94 13.78 21.88
CA PRO A 19 -12.68 12.84 21.05
C PRO A 19 -12.60 11.45 21.69
N SER A 20 -13.74 10.91 22.09
CA SER A 20 -13.90 9.67 22.86
C SER A 20 -13.70 8.41 22.00
N GLY A 21 -12.75 8.48 21.06
CA GLY A 21 -12.36 7.39 20.19
C GLY A 21 -10.84 7.27 20.16
N LYS A 22 -10.35 6.04 20.01
CA LYS A 22 -8.94 5.85 19.67
C LYS A 22 -8.65 6.66 18.38
N PRO A 23 -7.53 7.39 18.30
CA PRO A 23 -7.12 8.09 17.10
C PRO A 23 -7.22 7.17 15.87
N LEU A 24 -7.65 7.73 14.72
CA LEU A 24 -7.76 6.99 13.46
C LEU A 24 -6.41 6.44 13.02
N LEU A 25 -5.35 7.20 13.31
CA LEU A 25 -3.95 6.87 13.08
C LEU A 25 -3.21 6.87 14.42
N ASP A 26 -2.28 5.95 14.62
CA ASP A 26 -1.43 5.99 15.80
C ASP A 26 -0.40 7.15 15.74
N ARG A 27 0.31 7.38 16.84
CA ARG A 27 1.27 8.49 16.95
C ARG A 27 2.40 8.38 15.93
N GLU A 28 2.88 7.17 15.67
CA GLU A 28 3.97 6.95 14.71
C GLU A 28 3.49 7.18 13.28
N GLU A 29 2.28 6.72 12.94
CA GLU A 29 1.64 7.00 11.65
C GLU A 29 1.50 8.51 11.43
N LEU A 30 1.08 9.27 12.44
CA LEU A 30 0.98 10.73 12.35
C LEU A 30 2.33 11.42 12.16
N GLU A 31 3.38 10.95 12.83
CA GLU A 31 4.73 11.51 12.74
C GLU A 31 5.36 11.25 11.35
N ARG A 32 4.93 10.21 10.63
CA ARG A 32 5.40 9.92 9.27
C ARG A 32 4.73 10.77 8.20
N ILE A 33 3.51 11.28 8.40
CA ILE A 33 2.76 12.02 7.36
C ILE A 33 3.59 13.19 6.80
N GLY A 34 3.70 13.26 5.47
CA GLY A 34 4.42 14.32 4.76
C GLY A 34 5.95 14.23 4.79
N THR A 35 6.52 13.20 5.43
CA THR A 35 7.96 12.93 5.42
C THR A 35 8.37 12.11 4.19
N GLU A 36 9.66 11.74 4.07
CA GLU A 36 10.11 10.78 3.06
C GLU A 36 9.69 9.33 3.38
N ASP A 37 9.41 9.04 4.65
CA ASP A 37 8.94 7.73 5.11
C ASP A 37 7.40 7.58 4.99
N ASP A 38 6.71 8.61 4.51
CA ASP A 38 5.28 8.57 4.24
C ASP A 38 4.99 7.75 2.98
N LEU A 39 4.69 6.48 3.16
CA LEU A 39 4.28 5.58 2.06
C LEU A 39 2.99 6.02 1.35
N LEU A 40 2.26 7.02 1.86
CA LEU A 40 1.06 7.59 1.24
C LEU A 40 1.29 8.94 0.56
N ARG A 41 2.48 9.54 0.64
CA ARG A 41 2.77 10.89 0.12
C ARG A 41 2.38 11.09 -1.34
N ASP A 42 2.65 10.09 -2.19
CA ASP A 42 2.38 10.12 -3.63
C ASP A 42 1.34 9.07 -4.05
N TYR A 43 0.47 8.66 -3.12
CA TYR A 43 -0.47 7.56 -3.34
C TYR A 43 -1.35 7.77 -4.59
N GLU A 44 -1.88 8.97 -4.81
CA GLU A 44 -2.72 9.26 -5.98
C GLU A 44 -1.96 9.06 -7.30
N THR A 45 -0.71 9.52 -7.36
CA THR A 45 0.16 9.37 -8.54
C THR A 45 0.51 7.90 -8.79
N ALA A 46 0.84 7.15 -7.74
CA ALA A 46 1.12 5.73 -7.84
C ALA A 46 -0.12 4.89 -8.19
N SER A 47 -1.28 5.28 -7.69
CA SER A 47 -2.58 4.69 -8.02
C SER A 47 -2.96 4.95 -9.49
N ALA A 48 -2.84 6.19 -9.96
CA ALA A 48 -3.07 6.53 -11.37
C ALA A 48 -2.15 5.75 -12.32
N ARG A 49 -0.88 5.59 -11.94
CA ARG A 49 0.09 4.74 -12.65
C ARG A 49 -0.31 3.27 -12.64
N ASN A 50 -0.83 2.76 -11.53
CA ASN A 50 -1.35 1.39 -11.45
C ASN A 50 -2.52 1.18 -12.43
N PHE A 51 -3.49 2.11 -12.46
CA PHE A 51 -4.58 2.06 -13.42
C PHE A 51 -4.08 2.10 -14.87
N ARG A 52 -3.08 2.94 -15.17
CA ARG A 52 -2.46 2.98 -16.50
C ARG A 52 -1.77 1.65 -16.85
N ALA A 53 -1.09 1.02 -15.90
CA ALA A 53 -0.46 -0.28 -16.09
C ALA A 53 -1.49 -1.37 -16.41
N MET A 54 -2.62 -1.39 -15.69
CA MET A 54 -3.74 -2.29 -15.98
C MET A 54 -4.29 -2.07 -17.40
N LYS A 55 -4.47 -0.81 -17.83
CA LYS A 55 -4.92 -0.50 -19.20
C LYS A 55 -3.91 -0.90 -20.28
N ALA A 56 -2.62 -0.72 -20.03
CA ALA A 56 -1.57 -1.20 -20.92
C ALA A 56 -1.61 -2.74 -21.02
N GLU A 57 -1.77 -3.44 -19.89
CA GLU A 57 -1.89 -4.90 -19.86
C GLU A 57 -3.11 -5.38 -20.67
N GLU A 58 -4.28 -4.76 -20.46
CA GLU A 58 -5.52 -5.05 -21.20
C GLU A 58 -5.37 -4.83 -22.71
N SER A 59 -4.54 -3.86 -23.12
CA SER A 59 -4.31 -3.49 -24.52
C SER A 59 -3.17 -4.28 -25.18
N GLY A 60 -2.50 -5.18 -24.45
CA GLY A 60 -1.36 -5.95 -24.96
C GLY A 60 -0.03 -5.19 -24.97
N GLU A 61 0.03 -3.98 -24.42
CA GLU A 61 1.23 -3.14 -24.29
C GLU A 61 2.07 -3.61 -23.08
N VAL A 62 2.55 -4.86 -23.14
CA VAL A 62 3.14 -5.56 -21.99
C VAL A 62 4.36 -4.85 -21.42
N GLU A 63 5.28 -4.38 -22.25
CA GLU A 63 6.49 -3.68 -21.78
C GLU A 63 6.15 -2.35 -21.07
N VAL A 64 5.09 -1.65 -21.53
CA VAL A 64 4.59 -0.45 -20.86
C VAL A 64 4.00 -0.80 -19.51
N ALA A 65 3.22 -1.88 -19.41
CA ALA A 65 2.66 -2.35 -18.14
C ALA A 65 3.78 -2.73 -17.15
N ILE A 66 4.80 -3.47 -17.60
CA ILE A 66 5.97 -3.83 -16.80
C ILE A 66 6.63 -2.58 -16.24
N SER A 67 7.00 -1.61 -17.10
CA SER A 67 7.69 -0.39 -16.67
C SER A 67 6.90 0.39 -15.61
N LEU A 68 5.58 0.49 -15.77
CA LEU A 68 4.72 1.20 -14.82
C LEU A 68 4.61 0.46 -13.49
N TYR A 69 4.46 -0.88 -13.50
CA TYR A 69 4.45 -1.68 -12.28
C TYR A 69 5.80 -1.67 -11.57
N GLU A 70 6.92 -1.77 -12.30
CA GLU A 70 8.27 -1.69 -11.74
C GLU A 70 8.47 -0.39 -10.95
N ARG A 71 8.02 0.73 -11.52
CA ARG A 71 8.10 2.02 -10.84
C ARG A 71 7.28 2.01 -9.55
N ASN A 72 6.07 1.43 -9.54
CA ASN A 72 5.25 1.30 -8.33
C ASN A 72 5.93 0.43 -7.26
N VAL A 73 6.57 -0.67 -7.69
CA VAL A 73 7.32 -1.57 -6.79
C VAL A 73 8.55 -0.88 -6.22
N ALA A 74 9.28 -0.09 -7.03
CA ALA A 74 10.46 0.64 -6.61
C ALA A 74 10.16 1.73 -5.58
N GLU A 75 8.98 2.34 -5.66
CA GLU A 75 8.49 3.36 -4.73
C GLU A 75 7.65 2.77 -3.58
N GLU A 76 7.72 1.45 -3.37
CA GLU A 76 7.07 0.76 -2.26
C GLU A 76 5.56 0.98 -2.15
N PHE A 77 4.86 0.98 -3.30
CA PHE A 77 3.42 1.20 -3.32
C PHE A 77 2.68 0.27 -2.35
N VAL A 78 1.81 0.82 -1.53
CA VAL A 78 1.24 0.11 -0.36
C VAL A 78 0.30 -1.05 -0.71
N GLU A 79 -0.14 -1.16 -1.97
CA GLU A 79 -1.05 -2.21 -2.41
C GLU A 79 -0.33 -3.39 -3.08
N ALA A 80 -0.86 -4.59 -2.87
CA ALA A 80 -0.28 -5.83 -3.39
C ALA A 80 -0.38 -6.00 -4.92
N HIS A 81 -1.31 -5.28 -5.56
CA HIS A 81 -1.64 -5.48 -6.98
C HIS A 81 -0.44 -5.37 -7.93
N PRO A 82 0.36 -4.28 -7.94
CA PRO A 82 1.50 -4.16 -8.84
C PRO A 82 2.53 -5.27 -8.64
N TYR A 83 2.79 -5.70 -7.40
CA TYR A 83 3.72 -6.79 -7.11
C TYR A 83 3.23 -8.12 -7.69
N GLU A 84 1.94 -8.41 -7.52
CA GLU A 84 1.35 -9.63 -8.06
C GLU A 84 1.37 -9.63 -9.60
N ARG A 85 0.90 -8.55 -10.23
CA ARG A 85 0.83 -8.48 -11.69
C ARG A 85 2.21 -8.55 -12.31
N LEU A 86 3.18 -7.82 -11.76
CA LEU A 86 4.55 -7.83 -12.25
C LEU A 86 5.21 -9.20 -12.11
N ALA A 87 5.01 -9.91 -11.00
CA ALA A 87 5.50 -11.28 -10.85
C ALA A 87 4.89 -12.23 -11.91
N VAL A 88 3.60 -12.13 -12.19
CA VAL A 88 2.93 -12.92 -13.25
C VAL A 88 3.49 -12.59 -14.64
N LEU A 89 3.74 -11.30 -14.93
CA LEU A 89 4.34 -10.90 -16.21
C LEU A 89 5.75 -11.48 -16.33
N TYR A 90 6.60 -11.34 -15.31
CA TYR A 90 7.94 -11.93 -15.32
C TYR A 90 7.95 -13.44 -15.48
N GLU A 91 7.04 -14.14 -14.81
CA GLU A 91 6.89 -15.59 -14.96
C GLU A 91 6.54 -15.99 -16.41
N ARG A 92 5.61 -15.28 -17.05
CA ARG A 92 5.23 -15.52 -18.46
C ARG A 92 6.39 -15.30 -19.42
N HIS A 93 7.30 -14.39 -19.10
CA HIS A 93 8.50 -14.10 -19.88
C HIS A 93 9.72 -14.95 -19.46
N ARG A 94 9.52 -16.01 -18.66
CA ARG A 94 10.60 -16.90 -18.16
C ARG A 94 11.67 -16.17 -17.33
N ARG A 95 11.34 -15.01 -16.77
CA ARG A 95 12.20 -14.20 -15.89
C ARG A 95 11.93 -14.55 -14.42
N THR A 96 12.11 -15.82 -14.06
CA THR A 96 11.77 -16.33 -12.72
C THR A 96 12.51 -15.61 -11.59
N GLY A 97 13.79 -15.28 -11.79
CA GLY A 97 14.57 -14.51 -10.81
C GLY A 97 13.96 -13.13 -10.53
N ASP A 98 13.48 -12.44 -11.55
CA ASP A 98 12.83 -11.13 -11.38
C ASP A 98 11.45 -11.26 -10.70
N ALA A 99 10.70 -12.32 -11.03
CA ALA A 99 9.44 -12.64 -10.36
C ALA A 99 9.66 -12.93 -8.86
N LEU A 100 10.74 -13.63 -8.51
CA LEU A 100 11.15 -13.86 -7.13
C LEU A 100 11.50 -12.54 -6.44
N GLN A 101 12.35 -11.70 -7.03
CA GLN A 101 12.75 -10.42 -6.43
C GLN A 101 11.56 -9.51 -6.14
N VAL A 102 10.60 -9.40 -7.07
CA VAL A 102 9.38 -8.61 -6.85
C VAL A 102 8.52 -9.19 -5.73
N THR A 103 8.38 -10.52 -5.69
CA THR A 103 7.62 -11.20 -4.64
C THR A 103 8.26 -10.99 -3.27
N GLU A 104 9.59 -11.07 -3.17
CA GLU A 104 10.34 -10.84 -1.94
C GLU A 104 10.27 -9.38 -1.47
N ARG A 105 10.25 -8.41 -2.40
CA ARG A 105 10.02 -7.00 -2.06
C ARG A 105 8.68 -6.78 -1.37
N PHE A 106 7.61 -7.40 -1.85
CA PHE A 106 6.31 -7.31 -1.17
C PHE A 106 6.36 -7.93 0.23
N ILE A 107 6.98 -9.11 0.37
CA ILE A 107 7.14 -9.79 1.67
C ILE A 107 7.90 -8.88 2.64
N ALA A 108 8.99 -8.26 2.20
CA ALA A 108 9.78 -7.34 3.01
C ALA A 108 8.97 -6.12 3.45
N LEU A 109 8.23 -5.49 2.52
CA LEU A 109 7.35 -4.36 2.82
C LEU A 109 6.27 -4.75 3.84
N ALA A 110 5.58 -5.86 3.61
CA ALA A 110 4.53 -6.39 4.50
C ALA A 110 5.05 -6.69 5.91
N LYS A 111 6.29 -7.15 6.05
CA LYS A 111 6.94 -7.45 7.34
C LYS A 111 7.64 -6.26 7.98
N SER A 112 7.77 -5.14 7.27
CA SER A 112 8.53 -3.98 7.76
C SER A 112 7.87 -3.24 8.91
N GLY A 113 6.55 -3.41 9.11
CA GLY A 113 5.77 -2.65 10.08
C GLY A 113 5.57 -1.17 9.71
N ARG A 114 6.00 -0.75 8.51
CA ARG A 114 5.86 0.64 8.03
C ARG A 114 4.54 0.91 7.29
N LEU A 115 3.82 -0.13 6.89
CA LEU A 115 2.57 0.05 6.15
C LEU A 115 1.51 0.72 7.03
N PRO A 116 0.73 1.67 6.49
CA PRO A 116 -0.43 2.20 7.17
C PRO A 116 -1.40 1.08 7.57
N ARG A 117 -2.09 1.21 8.70
CA ARG A 117 -2.95 0.16 9.29
C ARG A 117 -3.93 -0.48 8.30
N GLY A 118 -4.49 0.32 7.39
CA GLY A 118 -5.39 -0.17 6.34
C GLY A 118 -4.69 -1.08 5.33
N ALA A 119 -3.54 -0.65 4.83
CA ALA A 119 -2.71 -1.42 3.91
C ALA A 119 -2.11 -2.65 4.58
N GLN A 120 -1.66 -2.54 5.84
CA GLN A 120 -1.09 -3.66 6.61
C GLN A 120 -2.08 -4.83 6.71
N ARG A 121 -3.36 -4.58 7.05
CA ARG A 121 -4.38 -5.65 7.09
C ARG A 121 -4.56 -6.35 5.74
N SER A 122 -4.45 -5.60 4.65
CA SER A 122 -4.52 -6.19 3.31
C SER A 122 -3.28 -7.02 3.02
N ALA A 123 -2.09 -6.51 3.38
CA ALA A 123 -0.83 -7.19 3.23
C ALA A 123 -0.78 -8.49 4.03
N ASP A 124 -1.22 -8.49 5.29
CA ASP A 124 -1.26 -9.68 6.15
C ASP A 124 -2.11 -10.81 5.53
N ARG A 125 -3.27 -10.46 4.94
CA ARG A 125 -4.13 -11.44 4.26
C ARG A 125 -3.48 -12.04 3.02
N ARG A 126 -2.62 -11.27 2.34
CA ARG A 126 -1.96 -11.65 1.08
C ARG A 126 -0.60 -12.29 1.31
N LEU A 127 0.02 -12.08 2.47
CA LEU A 127 1.38 -12.52 2.77
C LEU A 127 1.60 -14.03 2.55
N PRO A 128 0.70 -14.94 2.98
CA PRO A 128 0.88 -16.38 2.74
C PRO A 128 0.98 -16.74 1.25
N ASP A 129 0.20 -16.08 0.39
CA ASP A 129 0.22 -16.32 -1.06
C ASP A 129 1.56 -15.90 -1.68
N PHE A 130 2.11 -14.76 -1.23
CA PHE A 130 3.41 -14.27 -1.66
C PHE A 130 4.54 -15.16 -1.15
N GLU A 131 4.49 -15.63 0.09
CA GLU A 131 5.48 -16.56 0.65
C GLU A 131 5.48 -17.90 -0.11
N ALA A 132 4.30 -18.44 -0.39
CA ALA A 132 4.15 -19.65 -1.20
C ALA A 132 4.66 -19.43 -2.63
N ARG A 133 4.38 -18.28 -3.25
CA ARG A 133 4.88 -17.92 -4.58
C ARG A 133 6.40 -17.83 -4.60
N ALA A 134 7.03 -17.15 -3.63
CA ALA A 134 8.48 -17.06 -3.51
C ALA A 134 9.13 -18.43 -3.31
N ALA A 135 8.55 -19.29 -2.47
CA ALA A 135 9.03 -20.66 -2.28
C ALA A 135 9.01 -21.47 -3.58
N ARG A 136 7.95 -21.34 -4.40
CA ARG A 136 7.89 -21.99 -5.73
C ARG A 136 9.00 -21.50 -6.66
N TYR A 137 9.23 -20.19 -6.74
CA TYR A 137 10.28 -19.64 -7.60
C TYR A 137 11.67 -20.12 -7.18
N ARG A 138 11.98 -20.12 -5.86
CA ARG A 138 13.25 -20.67 -5.34
C ARG A 138 13.43 -22.14 -5.64
N ALA A 139 12.36 -22.94 -5.62
CA ALA A 139 12.43 -24.36 -5.96
C ALA A 139 12.63 -24.62 -7.47
N SER A 140 12.28 -23.64 -8.32
CA SER A 140 12.44 -23.72 -9.77
C SER A 140 13.77 -23.20 -10.31
N GLU A 141 14.57 -22.54 -9.48
CA GLU A 141 15.94 -22.13 -9.82
C GLU A 141 16.82 -23.39 -9.91
N PRO A 142 17.57 -23.61 -11.01
CA PRO A 142 18.51 -24.72 -11.09
C PRO A 142 19.57 -24.57 -9.99
N ARG A 143 19.77 -25.62 -9.19
CA ARG A 143 20.91 -25.70 -8.27
C ARG A 143 22.19 -25.60 -9.11
N GLN A 144 22.95 -24.52 -8.89
CA GLN A 144 24.30 -24.37 -9.44
C GLN A 144 25.24 -25.42 -8.86
#